data_AF-A0A1A0TJ91-F1
#
_entry.id   AF-A0A1A0TJ91-F1
#
_cell.length_a   1.000
_cell.length_b   1.000
_cell.length_c   1.000
_cell.angle_alpha   90.00
_cell.angle_beta   90.00
_cell.angle_gamma   90.00
#
_symmetry.space_group_name_H-M   'P 1'
#
loop_
_entity.id
_entity.type
_entity.pdbx_description
1 polymer ?
#
loop_
_entity_poly.entity_id
_entity_poly.type
_entity_poly.pdbx_seq_one_letter_code
_entity_poly.pdbx_strand_id
1 'polypeptide(L)'
;MNAAGRLAAFGAGLAVAFTAAYVTAAAVVPDTAVTAPQHVGAKPSADHSAPTAPASPISPLSADPPGLSLAQDGYTLSAVRAPGAPNDRATLSFTIAGPSGTPLLDYATVHDKQLHLIIVRSDGQHFAHVHPVLDQATGTWSTPWTWKAAGTYRVFADFQPAQASSAKLTLTRTVDVAGEFAPAPPLTTRTSDEIAGYTVELDGVLTAGVSKQLTAKITRDDVPVTTLQPYLGAYGHLVALREGDMAYLHVHPEGAEPVVGRTGGPSVSFAATAPTAGRYLLYLDFNVDDTVHTATFVIDAARDNTNQPAPQPSRDAGHAGGH
;
A
#
# COMPACT_ATOMS: atom_id res chain seq x y z
N MET A 1 -33.15 12.13 37.88
CA MET A 1 -33.34 12.32 36.42
C MET A 1 -33.19 10.97 35.72
N ASN A 2 -34.14 10.61 34.85
CA ASN A 2 -34.06 9.40 34.03
C ASN A 2 -33.11 9.60 32.83
N ALA A 3 -32.76 8.50 32.15
CA ALA A 3 -31.85 8.51 31.00
C ALA A 3 -32.32 9.48 29.89
N ALA A 4 -33.64 9.53 29.64
CA ALA A 4 -34.24 10.45 28.66
C ALA A 4 -33.97 11.94 29.00
N GLY A 5 -34.05 12.32 30.28
CA GLY A 5 -33.74 13.68 30.71
C GLY A 5 -32.26 14.06 30.55
N ARG A 6 -31.34 13.10 30.67
CA ARG A 6 -29.90 13.34 30.44
C ARG A 6 -29.58 13.51 28.95
N LEU A 7 -30.20 12.71 28.09
CA LEU A 7 -30.09 12.82 26.63
C LEU A 7 -30.64 14.15 26.10
N ALA A 8 -31.79 14.60 26.61
CA ALA A 8 -32.36 15.89 26.24
C ALA A 8 -31.47 17.07 26.67
N ALA A 9 -30.92 17.03 27.88
CA ALA A 9 -29.99 18.06 28.36
C ALA A 9 -28.69 18.09 27.55
N PHE A 10 -28.15 16.93 27.17
CA PHE A 10 -26.97 16.82 26.32
C PHE A 10 -27.20 17.38 24.91
N GLY A 11 -28.34 17.05 24.29
CA GLY A 11 -28.73 17.59 22.98
C GLY A 11 -28.90 19.12 22.99
N ALA A 12 -29.51 19.67 24.05
CA ALA A 12 -29.63 21.11 24.23
C ALA A 12 -28.24 21.78 24.40
N GLY A 13 -27.34 21.17 25.15
CA GLY A 13 -25.96 21.65 25.30
C GLY A 13 -25.19 21.70 23.97
N LEU A 14 -25.32 20.65 23.14
CA LEU A 14 -24.70 20.62 21.81
C LEU A 14 -25.27 21.70 20.89
N ALA A 15 -26.58 21.91 20.88
CA ALA A 15 -27.20 22.96 20.05
C ALA A 15 -26.68 24.35 20.41
N VAL A 16 -26.52 24.65 21.71
CA VAL A 16 -25.94 25.91 22.18
C VAL A 16 -24.48 26.04 21.75
N ALA A 17 -23.67 24.98 21.89
CA ALA A 17 -22.26 25.00 21.50
C ALA A 17 -22.08 25.23 19.99
N PHE A 18 -22.86 24.55 19.14
CA PHE A 18 -22.81 24.72 17.69
C PHE A 18 -23.28 26.11 17.25
N THR A 19 -24.32 26.65 17.90
CA THR A 19 -24.82 28.00 17.59
C THR A 19 -23.78 29.06 17.99
N ALA A 20 -23.16 28.92 19.16
CA ALA A 20 -22.09 29.82 19.60
C ALA A 20 -20.90 29.78 18.64
N ALA A 21 -20.46 28.59 18.22
CA ALA A 21 -19.38 28.41 17.26
C ALA A 21 -19.70 29.00 15.87
N TYR A 22 -20.93 28.81 15.38
CA TYR A 22 -21.37 29.38 14.10
C TYR A 22 -21.34 30.92 14.12
N VAL A 23 -21.85 31.53 15.20
CA VAL A 23 -21.86 32.99 15.36
C VAL A 23 -20.44 33.56 15.51
N THR A 24 -19.54 32.87 16.22
CA THR A 24 -18.13 33.30 16.33
C THR A 24 -17.41 33.17 14.99
N ALA A 25 -17.63 32.09 14.24
CA ALA A 25 -17.06 31.91 12.91
C ALA A 25 -17.51 33.02 11.94
N ALA A 26 -18.81 33.34 11.94
CA ALA A 26 -19.37 34.41 11.10
C ALA A 26 -18.83 35.81 11.46
N ALA A 27 -18.38 36.03 12.70
CA ALA A 27 -17.81 37.31 13.12
C ALA A 27 -16.31 37.46 12.83
N VAL A 28 -15.59 36.35 12.62
CA VAL A 28 -14.12 36.34 12.49
C VAL A 28 -13.67 36.06 11.05
N VAL A 29 -14.50 35.42 10.22
CA VAL A 29 -14.16 35.10 8.83
C VAL A 29 -14.57 36.24 7.89
N PRO A 30 -13.64 36.91 7.19
CA PRO A 30 -13.98 37.94 6.22
C PRO A 30 -14.63 37.35 4.95
N ASP A 31 -15.63 38.04 4.41
CA ASP A 31 -16.43 37.64 3.23
C ASP A 31 -15.62 37.41 1.93
N THR A 32 -14.34 37.78 1.92
CA THR A 32 -13.45 37.57 0.77
C THR A 32 -12.89 36.16 0.67
N ALA A 33 -13.14 35.29 1.66
CA ALA A 33 -12.68 33.90 1.66
C ALA A 33 -13.48 32.97 0.72
N VAL A 34 -14.59 33.43 0.12
CA VAL A 34 -15.51 32.57 -0.65
C VAL A 34 -15.59 32.93 -2.15
N THR A 35 -14.76 33.84 -2.66
CA THR A 35 -14.86 34.28 -4.07
C THR A 35 -13.60 33.99 -4.88
N ALA A 36 -13.55 32.81 -5.50
CA ALA A 36 -12.75 32.56 -6.70
C ALA A 36 -13.69 32.05 -7.82
N PRO A 37 -14.16 32.90 -8.75
CA PRO A 37 -15.05 32.49 -9.82
C PRO A 37 -14.27 31.78 -10.95
N GLN A 38 -14.78 30.62 -11.37
CA GLN A 38 -14.45 30.05 -12.67
C GLN A 38 -15.22 30.80 -13.77
N HIS A 39 -14.50 31.43 -14.71
CA HIS A 39 -15.10 32.03 -15.89
C HIS A 39 -15.00 31.09 -17.10
N VAL A 40 -16.16 30.78 -17.69
CA VAL A 40 -16.33 30.18 -19.01
C VAL A 40 -16.89 31.25 -19.96
N GLY A 41 -16.30 31.41 -21.15
CA GLY A 41 -16.89 32.22 -22.24
C GLY A 41 -15.94 32.52 -23.41
N ALA A 42 -16.22 31.93 -24.58
CA ALA A 42 -15.65 32.21 -25.91
C ALA A 42 -16.18 33.54 -26.51
N LYS A 43 -15.67 34.26 -27.53
CA LYS A 43 -14.89 34.06 -28.80
C LYS A 43 -14.27 35.45 -29.22
N PRO A 44 -13.91 35.75 -30.50
CA PRO A 44 -12.74 35.36 -31.30
C PRO A 44 -11.91 36.58 -31.83
N SER A 45 -10.62 36.40 -32.16
CA SER A 45 -9.95 37.08 -33.29
C SER A 45 -8.55 36.51 -33.51
N ALA A 46 -8.16 36.47 -34.78
CA ALA A 46 -6.94 35.85 -35.30
C ALA A 46 -5.70 36.68 -34.96
N ASP A 47 -4.61 36.01 -34.59
CA ASP A 47 -3.31 36.27 -35.19
C ASP A 47 -2.36 35.08 -34.99
N HIS A 48 -1.53 34.84 -36.01
CA HIS A 48 -0.66 33.68 -36.16
C HIS A 48 0.59 33.80 -35.29
N SER A 49 0.87 32.79 -34.46
CA SER A 49 2.21 32.22 -34.19
C SER A 49 2.12 31.07 -33.19
N ALA A 50 2.54 29.87 -33.60
CA ALA A 50 2.73 28.73 -32.70
C ALA A 50 4.00 28.92 -31.86
N PRO A 51 3.97 28.55 -30.57
CA PRO A 51 4.92 27.51 -30.14
C PRO A 51 4.30 26.46 -29.20
N THR A 52 4.77 25.23 -29.39
CA THR A 52 4.79 24.04 -28.53
C THR A 52 4.05 24.13 -27.17
N ALA A 53 2.94 23.40 -27.05
CA ALA A 53 2.25 23.20 -25.77
C ALA A 53 3.09 22.30 -24.84
N PRO A 54 3.37 22.72 -23.59
CA PRO A 54 3.90 21.82 -22.57
C PRO A 54 2.80 20.83 -22.13
N ALA A 55 3.23 19.60 -21.83
CA ALA A 55 2.37 18.53 -21.35
C ALA A 55 1.52 18.99 -20.16
N SER A 56 0.23 18.62 -20.18
CA SER A 56 -0.68 18.84 -19.06
C SER A 56 -0.13 18.16 -17.80
N PRO A 57 -0.17 18.82 -16.63
CA PRO A 57 0.28 18.22 -15.39
C PRO A 57 -0.62 17.03 -15.06
N ILE A 58 0.01 15.87 -14.90
CA ILE A 58 -0.51 14.69 -14.22
C ILE A 58 -1.24 15.13 -12.95
N SER A 59 -2.52 14.78 -12.85
CA SER A 59 -3.30 14.92 -11.62
C SER A 59 -2.55 14.23 -10.47
N PRO A 60 -2.51 14.82 -9.27
CA PRO A 60 -1.88 14.16 -8.14
C PRO A 60 -2.57 12.82 -7.91
N LEU A 61 -1.78 11.75 -7.79
CA LEU A 61 -2.25 10.50 -7.20
C LEU A 61 -2.98 10.86 -5.90
N SER A 62 -4.15 10.28 -5.67
CA SER A 62 -4.84 10.30 -4.38
C SER A 62 -3.80 10.13 -3.27
N ALA A 63 -3.77 11.06 -2.32
CA ALA A 63 -2.64 11.24 -1.39
C ALA A 63 -2.49 10.16 -0.31
N ASP A 64 -3.37 9.14 -0.30
CA ASP A 64 -3.35 8.06 0.69
C ASP A 64 -2.57 6.84 0.15
N PRO A 65 -1.61 6.30 0.92
CA PRO A 65 -0.95 5.05 0.56
C PRO A 65 -1.96 3.90 0.37
N PRO A 66 -1.80 3.06 -0.67
CA PRO A 66 -2.71 1.94 -0.90
C PRO A 66 -2.67 0.92 0.24
N GLY A 67 -3.71 0.09 0.33
CA GLY A 67 -3.76 -0.98 1.33
C GLY A 67 -4.09 -0.53 2.77
N LEU A 68 -4.54 0.71 2.97
CA LEU A 68 -4.96 1.20 4.30
C LEU A 68 -6.48 1.25 4.48
N SER A 69 -7.25 1.05 3.41
CA SER A 69 -8.72 1.11 3.46
C SER A 69 -9.37 -0.23 3.10
N LEU A 70 -10.50 -0.51 3.73
CA LEU A 70 -11.40 -1.62 3.38
C LEU A 70 -12.23 -1.34 2.11
N ALA A 71 -12.31 -0.07 1.70
CA ALA A 71 -13.06 0.37 0.54
C ALA A 71 -12.35 1.49 -0.22
N GLN A 72 -12.44 1.46 -1.54
CA GLN A 72 -11.87 2.47 -2.42
C GLN A 72 -12.66 2.48 -3.73
N ASP A 73 -12.95 3.67 -4.28
CA ASP A 73 -13.62 3.83 -5.57
C ASP A 73 -14.95 3.05 -5.71
N GLY A 74 -15.69 2.93 -4.60
CA GLY A 74 -16.94 2.17 -4.51
C GLY A 74 -16.76 0.65 -4.34
N TYR A 75 -15.55 0.13 -4.45
CA TYR A 75 -15.24 -1.26 -4.13
C TYR A 75 -15.10 -1.45 -2.63
N THR A 76 -15.57 -2.57 -2.09
CA THR A 76 -15.50 -2.87 -0.66
C THR A 76 -15.14 -4.34 -0.43
N LEU A 77 -14.12 -4.57 0.41
CA LEU A 77 -13.75 -5.90 0.88
C LEU A 77 -14.65 -6.31 2.05
N SER A 78 -15.30 -7.47 1.99
CA SER A 78 -16.14 -7.97 3.09
C SER A 78 -15.31 -8.29 4.34
N ALA A 79 -15.97 -8.63 5.45
CA ALA A 79 -15.27 -9.31 6.54
C ALA A 79 -14.64 -10.62 6.01
N VAL A 80 -13.43 -10.93 6.47
CA VAL A 80 -12.75 -12.18 6.16
C VAL A 80 -13.21 -13.23 7.16
N ARG A 81 -13.74 -14.35 6.65
CA ARG A 81 -14.07 -15.53 7.45
C ARG A 81 -12.89 -16.49 7.39
N ALA A 82 -12.39 -16.94 8.53
CA ALA A 82 -11.23 -17.81 8.63
C ALA A 82 -11.30 -18.63 9.94
N PRO A 83 -10.47 -19.68 10.12
CA PRO A 83 -10.31 -20.32 11.43
C PRO A 83 -10.01 -19.31 12.53
N GLY A 84 -10.50 -19.55 13.75
CA GLY A 84 -10.37 -18.62 14.87
C GLY A 84 -9.09 -18.76 15.69
N ALA A 85 -8.36 -19.87 15.52
CA ALA A 85 -7.17 -20.20 16.29
C ALA A 85 -6.06 -20.84 15.42
N PRO A 86 -4.81 -20.88 15.91
CA PRO A 86 -3.71 -21.56 15.24
C PRO A 86 -3.94 -23.06 15.08
N ASN A 87 -3.33 -23.65 14.05
CA ASN A 87 -3.36 -25.08 13.74
C ASN A 87 -4.72 -25.66 13.33
N ASP A 88 -5.81 -24.90 13.49
CA ASP A 88 -7.10 -25.26 12.91
C ASP A 88 -7.05 -25.16 11.39
N ARG A 89 -7.42 -26.25 10.71
CA ARG A 89 -7.54 -26.28 9.26
C ARG A 89 -8.99 -26.03 8.85
N ALA A 90 -9.23 -24.89 8.20
CA ALA A 90 -10.53 -24.58 7.61
C ALA A 90 -10.36 -23.78 6.31
N THR A 91 -11.42 -23.13 5.86
CA THR A 91 -11.40 -22.26 4.68
C THR A 91 -11.31 -20.81 5.11
N LEU A 92 -10.40 -20.05 4.49
CA LEU A 92 -10.45 -18.59 4.50
C LEU A 92 -11.30 -18.13 3.32
N SER A 93 -12.24 -17.21 3.54
CA SER A 93 -13.12 -16.69 2.49
C SER A 93 -13.56 -15.25 2.70
N PHE A 94 -13.85 -14.56 1.60
CA PHE A 94 -14.35 -13.20 1.56
C PHE A 94 -14.99 -12.90 0.19
N THR A 95 -15.66 -11.75 0.06
CA THR A 95 -16.15 -11.21 -1.21
C THR A 95 -15.62 -9.80 -1.40
N ILE A 96 -15.53 -9.35 -2.65
CA ILE A 96 -15.32 -7.93 -2.98
C ILE A 96 -16.58 -7.45 -3.66
N ALA A 97 -17.24 -6.45 -3.09
CA ALA A 97 -18.37 -5.80 -3.74
C ALA A 97 -17.86 -4.69 -4.67
N GLY A 98 -18.48 -4.54 -5.84
CA GLY A 98 -18.26 -3.39 -6.71
C GLY A 98 -19.09 -2.16 -6.28
N PRO A 99 -19.01 -1.06 -7.05
CA PRO A 99 -19.73 0.19 -6.75
C PRO A 99 -21.27 0.05 -6.65
N SER A 100 -21.85 -0.97 -7.29
CA SER A 100 -23.27 -1.32 -7.18
C SER A 100 -23.66 -2.01 -5.86
N GLY A 101 -22.68 -2.36 -5.03
CA GLY A 101 -22.87 -3.18 -3.82
C GLY A 101 -23.01 -4.68 -4.07
N THR A 102 -22.99 -5.13 -5.34
CA THR A 102 -23.02 -6.55 -5.70
C THR A 102 -21.61 -7.13 -5.75
N PRO A 103 -21.43 -8.45 -5.52
CA PRO A 103 -20.12 -9.09 -5.69
C PRO A 103 -19.54 -8.81 -7.08
N LEU A 104 -18.27 -8.42 -7.12
CA LEU A 104 -17.49 -8.30 -8.34
C LEU A 104 -17.13 -9.71 -8.82
N LEU A 105 -17.37 -9.98 -10.11
CA LEU A 105 -17.09 -11.26 -10.74
C LEU A 105 -16.04 -11.15 -11.87
N ASP A 106 -15.95 -9.97 -12.48
CA ASP A 106 -15.08 -9.71 -13.62
C ASP A 106 -13.77 -9.06 -13.17
N TYR A 107 -12.71 -9.86 -13.13
CA TYR A 107 -11.37 -9.46 -12.75
C TYR A 107 -10.40 -9.61 -13.93
N ALA A 108 -9.54 -8.61 -14.12
CA ALA A 108 -8.40 -8.74 -15.01
C ALA A 108 -7.39 -9.74 -14.43
N THR A 109 -6.69 -10.47 -15.29
CA THR A 109 -5.56 -11.30 -14.89
C THR A 109 -4.28 -10.46 -14.96
N VAL A 110 -3.63 -10.27 -13.83
CA VAL A 110 -2.36 -9.54 -13.67
C VAL A 110 -1.40 -10.48 -12.95
N HIS A 111 -0.17 -10.62 -13.44
CA HIS A 111 0.80 -11.56 -12.85
C HIS A 111 0.23 -13.00 -12.75
N ASP A 112 -0.39 -13.48 -13.84
CA ASP A 112 -1.04 -14.79 -13.98
C ASP A 112 -2.19 -15.10 -12.98
N LYS A 113 -2.65 -14.12 -12.22
CA LYS A 113 -3.74 -14.29 -11.24
C LYS A 113 -4.74 -13.15 -11.31
N GLN A 114 -5.97 -13.43 -10.91
CA GLN A 114 -7.02 -12.42 -10.82
C GLN A 114 -6.99 -11.68 -9.47
N LEU A 115 -6.43 -12.31 -8.45
CA LEU A 115 -6.31 -11.74 -7.12
C LEU A 115 -5.05 -12.29 -6.42
N HIS A 116 -4.28 -11.38 -5.84
CA HIS A 116 -3.24 -11.71 -4.87
C HIS A 116 -3.75 -11.41 -3.46
N LEU A 117 -3.65 -12.40 -2.58
CA LEU A 117 -4.00 -12.27 -1.18
C LEU A 117 -2.71 -12.27 -0.36
N ILE A 118 -2.39 -11.11 0.22
CA ILE A 118 -1.26 -10.96 1.13
C ILE A 118 -1.79 -11.01 2.55
N ILE A 119 -1.21 -11.86 3.39
CA ILE A 119 -1.57 -11.99 4.79
C ILE A 119 -0.30 -11.87 5.62
N VAL A 120 -0.29 -10.96 6.59
CA VAL A 120 0.87 -10.74 7.46
C VAL A 120 0.41 -10.35 8.86
N ARG A 121 1.11 -10.80 9.89
CA ARG A 121 0.82 -10.38 11.27
C ARG A 121 1.25 -8.92 11.45
N SER A 122 0.61 -8.18 12.36
CA SER A 122 0.90 -6.75 12.59
C SER A 122 2.34 -6.44 13.03
N ASP A 123 3.12 -7.46 13.43
CA ASP A 123 4.54 -7.36 13.72
C ASP A 123 5.45 -7.79 12.54
N GLY A 124 4.88 -7.97 11.34
CA GLY A 124 5.59 -8.39 10.14
C GLY A 124 5.87 -9.89 10.03
N GLN A 125 5.51 -10.68 11.05
CA GLN A 125 5.75 -12.12 11.03
C GLN A 125 4.66 -12.86 10.27
N HIS A 126 4.92 -14.13 9.96
CA HIS A 126 3.96 -15.05 9.36
C HIS A 126 3.32 -14.52 8.06
N PHE A 127 4.16 -13.94 7.20
CA PHE A 127 3.77 -13.56 5.85
C PHE A 127 3.30 -14.77 5.02
N ALA A 128 2.30 -14.53 4.19
CA ALA A 128 1.88 -15.42 3.13
C ALA A 128 1.40 -14.62 1.93
N HIS A 129 1.75 -15.08 0.74
CA HIS A 129 1.23 -14.61 -0.54
C HIS A 129 0.50 -15.79 -1.20
N VAL A 130 -0.82 -15.73 -1.24
CA VAL A 130 -1.65 -16.82 -1.77
C VAL A 130 -2.65 -16.31 -2.79
N HIS A 131 -3.21 -17.24 -3.55
CA HIS A 131 -4.12 -16.95 -4.64
C HIS A 131 -5.42 -17.73 -4.43
N PRO A 132 -6.40 -17.16 -3.72
CA PRO A 132 -7.69 -17.82 -3.55
C PRO A 132 -8.40 -18.01 -4.89
N VAL A 133 -9.35 -18.93 -4.92
CA VAL A 133 -10.17 -19.22 -6.11
C VAL A 133 -11.50 -18.51 -5.99
N LEU A 134 -11.92 -17.86 -7.07
CA LEU A 134 -13.23 -17.23 -7.20
C LEU A 134 -14.30 -18.26 -7.58
N ASP A 135 -15.35 -18.33 -6.77
CA ASP A 135 -16.61 -18.94 -7.16
C ASP A 135 -17.44 -17.93 -7.97
N GLN A 136 -17.55 -18.18 -9.28
CA GLN A 136 -18.27 -17.34 -10.24
C GLN A 136 -19.77 -17.24 -9.96
N ALA A 137 -20.37 -18.21 -9.24
CA ALA A 137 -21.80 -18.18 -8.94
C ALA A 137 -22.12 -17.27 -7.74
N THR A 138 -21.20 -17.16 -6.78
CA THR A 138 -21.42 -16.44 -5.52
C THR A 138 -20.59 -15.17 -5.38
N GLY A 139 -19.50 -15.03 -6.14
CA GLY A 139 -18.50 -13.98 -5.97
C GLY A 139 -17.58 -14.18 -4.76
N THR A 140 -17.57 -15.39 -4.19
CA THR A 140 -16.75 -15.72 -3.02
C THR A 140 -15.35 -16.14 -3.46
N TRP A 141 -14.34 -15.48 -2.89
CA TRP A 141 -12.96 -15.92 -2.94
C TRP A 141 -12.70 -16.87 -1.79
N SER A 142 -12.03 -18.00 -2.04
CA SER A 142 -11.71 -18.96 -0.98
C SER A 142 -10.37 -19.69 -1.18
N THR A 143 -9.75 -20.07 -0.06
CA THR A 143 -8.54 -20.91 -0.04
C THR A 143 -8.49 -21.75 1.25
N PRO A 144 -7.96 -22.98 1.23
CA PRO A 144 -7.61 -23.70 2.45
C PRO A 144 -6.62 -22.90 3.29
N TRP A 145 -6.87 -22.81 4.60
CA TRP A 145 -6.09 -21.95 5.47
C TRP A 145 -5.88 -22.55 6.86
N THR A 146 -4.70 -22.29 7.41
CA THR A 146 -4.29 -22.61 8.77
C THR A 146 -3.39 -21.51 9.28
N TRP A 147 -3.76 -20.88 10.41
CA TRP A 147 -2.90 -19.92 11.08
C TRP A 147 -1.75 -20.62 11.78
N LYS A 148 -0.52 -20.12 11.60
CA LYS A 148 0.67 -20.67 12.27
C LYS A 148 0.83 -20.15 13.71
N ALA A 149 0.26 -18.99 14.02
CA ALA A 149 0.36 -18.36 15.32
C ALA A 149 -0.84 -17.45 15.60
N ALA A 150 -1.07 -17.12 16.87
CA ALA A 150 -2.07 -16.15 17.27
C ALA A 150 -1.59 -14.71 17.01
N GLY A 151 -2.54 -13.78 17.06
CA GLY A 151 -2.29 -12.34 16.92
C GLY A 151 -3.21 -11.68 15.89
N THR A 152 -2.96 -10.40 15.67
CA THR A 152 -3.71 -9.59 14.69
C THR A 152 -2.99 -9.62 13.34
N TYR A 153 -3.74 -9.95 12.29
CA TYR A 153 -3.25 -10.06 10.92
C TYR A 153 -3.89 -9.01 10.03
N ARG A 154 -3.11 -8.45 9.11
CA ARG A 154 -3.58 -7.65 7.98
C ARG A 154 -3.72 -8.56 6.77
N VAL A 155 -4.86 -8.47 6.11
CA VAL A 155 -5.21 -9.20 4.88
C VAL A 155 -5.42 -8.18 3.78
N PHE A 156 -4.61 -8.24 2.73
CA PHE A 156 -4.70 -7.36 1.56
C PHE A 156 -5.22 -8.17 0.39
N ALA A 157 -6.31 -7.70 -0.21
CA ALA A 157 -6.79 -8.15 -1.50
C ALA A 157 -6.30 -7.18 -2.56
N ASP A 158 -5.37 -7.64 -3.39
CA ASP A 158 -4.80 -6.88 -4.49
C ASP A 158 -5.33 -7.42 -5.82
N PHE A 159 -6.08 -6.58 -6.54
CA PHE A 159 -6.87 -6.98 -7.70
C PHE A 159 -7.08 -5.84 -8.69
N GLN A 160 -7.52 -6.17 -9.90
CA GLN A 160 -7.93 -5.18 -10.90
C GLN A 160 -9.28 -5.60 -11.52
N PRO A 161 -10.32 -4.75 -11.46
CA PRO A 161 -11.56 -5.00 -12.21
C PRO A 161 -11.29 -5.10 -13.72
N ALA A 162 -12.00 -5.98 -14.42
CA ALA A 162 -11.76 -6.19 -15.86
C ALA A 162 -12.21 -5.03 -16.76
N GLN A 163 -12.98 -4.06 -16.24
CA GLN A 163 -13.49 -2.94 -17.02
C GLN A 163 -12.32 -2.09 -17.54
N ALA A 164 -12.35 -1.77 -18.83
CA ALA A 164 -11.33 -0.97 -19.49
C ALA A 164 -11.09 0.34 -18.71
N SER A 165 -9.82 0.66 -18.44
CA SER A 165 -9.33 1.79 -17.61
C SER A 165 -9.44 1.67 -16.09
N SER A 166 -9.89 0.53 -15.54
CA SER A 166 -9.86 0.33 -14.08
C SER A 166 -8.43 0.26 -13.56
N ALA A 167 -8.11 1.08 -12.56
CA ALA A 167 -6.83 1.00 -11.87
C ALA A 167 -6.75 -0.28 -11.02
N LYS A 168 -5.52 -0.71 -10.73
CA LYS A 168 -5.23 -1.73 -9.72
C LYS A 168 -5.63 -1.19 -8.34
N LEU A 169 -6.27 -2.02 -7.52
CA LEU A 169 -6.80 -1.68 -6.21
C LEU A 169 -6.27 -2.64 -5.16
N THR A 170 -5.95 -2.10 -3.98
CA THR A 170 -5.53 -2.89 -2.82
C THR A 170 -6.41 -2.54 -1.63
N LEU A 171 -7.30 -3.45 -1.24
CA LEU A 171 -8.19 -3.29 -0.09
C LEU A 171 -7.69 -4.13 1.08
N THR A 172 -7.87 -3.65 2.31
CA THR A 172 -7.38 -4.32 3.51
C THR A 172 -8.45 -4.64 4.53
N ARG A 173 -8.26 -5.72 5.28
CA ARG A 173 -9.01 -6.08 6.48
C ARG A 173 -8.06 -6.57 7.56
N THR A 174 -8.48 -6.36 8.80
CA THR A 174 -7.84 -6.96 9.97
C THR A 174 -8.58 -8.24 10.35
N VAL A 175 -7.83 -9.28 10.72
CA VAL A 175 -8.34 -10.53 11.29
C VAL A 175 -7.62 -10.78 12.62
N ASP A 176 -8.37 -11.03 13.68
CA ASP A 176 -7.82 -11.42 14.98
C ASP A 176 -7.87 -12.94 15.13
N VAL A 177 -6.72 -13.53 15.44
CA VAL A 177 -6.56 -14.97 15.65
C VAL A 177 -6.31 -15.20 17.14
N ALA A 178 -7.25 -15.88 17.81
CA ALA A 178 -7.19 -16.14 19.23
C ALA A 178 -6.12 -17.18 19.57
N GLY A 179 -5.50 -17.05 20.74
CA GLY A 179 -4.50 -17.99 21.24
C GLY A 179 -3.39 -17.29 22.00
N GLU A 180 -2.36 -18.04 22.38
CA GLU A 180 -1.18 -17.50 23.04
C GLU A 180 -0.38 -16.63 22.08
N PHE A 181 -0.24 -15.35 22.43
CA PHE A 181 0.58 -14.40 21.67
C PHE A 181 2.00 -14.36 22.24
N ALA A 182 2.96 -14.82 21.44
CA ALA A 182 4.39 -14.65 21.70
C ALA A 182 4.91 -13.44 20.90
N PRO A 183 5.32 -12.34 21.55
CA PRO A 183 5.88 -11.18 20.87
C PRO A 183 7.16 -11.53 20.10
N ALA A 184 7.28 -11.00 18.88
CA ALA A 184 8.53 -11.09 18.13
C ALA A 184 9.60 -10.15 18.71
N PRO A 185 10.90 -10.47 18.54
CA PRO A 185 11.97 -9.52 18.79
C PRO A 185 11.79 -8.23 17.96
N PRO A 186 12.33 -7.09 18.42
CA PRO A 186 12.31 -5.86 17.65
C PRO A 186 12.91 -6.03 16.26
N LEU A 187 12.24 -5.46 15.25
CA LEU A 187 12.75 -5.46 13.89
C LEU A 187 13.98 -4.56 13.80
N THR A 188 15.05 -5.10 13.23
CA THR A 188 16.30 -4.37 12.94
C THR A 188 16.55 -4.43 11.45
N THR A 189 17.22 -3.40 10.92
CA THR A 189 17.55 -3.31 9.50
C THR A 189 18.35 -4.53 9.08
N ARG A 190 17.88 -5.19 8.03
CA ARG A 190 18.42 -6.45 7.52
C ARG A 190 18.20 -6.52 6.02
N THR A 191 19.31 -6.56 5.28
CA THR A 191 19.36 -6.63 3.82
C THR A 191 19.80 -8.00 3.32
N SER A 192 19.93 -9.00 4.20
CA SER A 192 20.25 -10.37 3.84
C SER A 192 19.37 -11.34 4.60
N ASP A 193 18.92 -12.41 3.94
CA ASP A 193 18.15 -13.50 4.54
C ASP A 193 18.69 -14.86 4.12
N GLU A 194 18.59 -15.83 5.02
CA GLU A 194 18.89 -17.23 4.74
C GLU A 194 17.61 -18.05 4.87
N ILE A 195 17.21 -18.69 3.77
CA ILE A 195 15.97 -19.46 3.70
C ILE A 195 16.18 -20.72 2.88
N ALA A 196 15.86 -21.89 3.45
CA ALA A 196 15.94 -23.18 2.75
C ALA A 196 17.30 -23.45 2.03
N GLY A 197 18.40 -22.98 2.62
CA GLY A 197 19.75 -23.11 2.06
C GLY A 197 20.10 -22.10 0.95
N TYR A 198 19.25 -21.09 0.73
CA TYR A 198 19.56 -19.95 -0.12
C TYR A 198 19.95 -18.76 0.73
N THR A 199 20.95 -18.00 0.27
CA THR A 199 21.25 -16.66 0.76
C THR A 199 20.69 -15.66 -0.25
N VAL A 200 19.91 -14.70 0.22
CA VAL A 200 19.37 -13.64 -0.60
C VAL A 200 19.85 -12.30 -0.08
N GLU A 201 20.59 -11.57 -0.89
CA GLU A 201 21.08 -10.22 -0.59
C GLU A 201 20.22 -9.19 -1.33
N LEU A 202 19.75 -8.16 -0.62
CA LEU A 202 18.98 -7.06 -1.18
C LEU A 202 19.85 -5.80 -1.25
N ASP A 203 20.19 -5.40 -2.47
CA ASP A 203 20.89 -4.16 -2.76
C ASP A 203 19.92 -3.04 -3.12
N GLY A 204 20.28 -1.81 -2.75
CA GLY A 204 19.52 -0.59 -3.05
C GLY A 204 19.13 0.19 -1.81
N VAL A 205 18.69 1.43 -2.00
CA VAL A 205 18.29 2.35 -0.93
C VAL A 205 16.97 2.98 -1.28
N LEU A 206 16.02 2.95 -0.34
CA LEU A 206 14.74 3.64 -0.49
C LEU A 206 14.88 5.11 -0.09
N THR A 207 14.20 5.98 -0.84
CA THR A 207 14.04 7.39 -0.51
C THR A 207 12.57 7.75 -0.68
N ALA A 208 12.01 8.46 0.30
CA ALA A 208 10.63 8.88 0.28
C ALA A 208 10.29 9.67 -1.00
N GLY A 209 9.22 9.30 -1.69
CA GLY A 209 8.71 9.98 -2.88
C GLY A 209 9.52 9.74 -4.16
N VAL A 210 10.60 8.96 -4.13
CA VAL A 210 11.47 8.72 -5.28
C VAL A 210 11.43 7.24 -5.66
N SER A 211 11.19 6.96 -6.93
CA SER A 211 11.34 5.60 -7.47
C SER A 211 12.81 5.21 -7.47
N LYS A 212 13.14 4.11 -6.79
CA LYS A 212 14.48 3.58 -6.64
C LYS A 212 14.49 2.11 -7.04
N GLN A 213 15.62 1.67 -7.59
CA GLN A 213 15.82 0.26 -7.91
C GLN A 213 16.27 -0.48 -6.65
N LEU A 214 15.63 -1.61 -6.38
CA LEU A 214 16.08 -2.64 -5.45
C LEU A 214 16.46 -3.87 -6.25
N THR A 215 17.57 -4.52 -5.92
CA THR A 215 18.01 -5.74 -6.60
C THR A 215 18.24 -6.84 -5.58
N ALA A 216 17.51 -7.94 -5.72
CA ALA A 216 17.75 -9.15 -4.94
C ALA A 216 18.70 -10.07 -5.70
N LYS A 217 19.77 -10.52 -5.06
CA LYS A 217 20.72 -11.49 -5.58
C LYS A 217 20.62 -12.78 -4.79
N ILE A 218 20.45 -13.90 -5.49
CA ILE A 218 20.17 -15.21 -4.89
C ILE A 218 21.36 -16.15 -5.13
N THR A 219 21.89 -16.71 -4.05
CA THR A 219 22.97 -17.71 -4.06
C THR A 219 22.56 -18.94 -3.26
N ARG A 220 23.20 -20.07 -3.55
CA ARG A 220 23.16 -21.30 -2.74
C ARG A 220 24.59 -21.81 -2.64
N ASP A 221 25.09 -22.01 -1.42
CA ASP A 221 26.48 -22.41 -1.16
C ASP A 221 27.51 -21.50 -1.88
N ASP A 222 27.30 -20.18 -1.81
CA ASP A 222 28.08 -19.15 -2.53
C ASP A 222 28.04 -19.21 -4.07
N VAL A 223 27.26 -20.12 -4.66
CA VAL A 223 27.06 -20.23 -6.11
C VAL A 223 25.83 -19.43 -6.55
N PRO A 224 25.92 -18.55 -7.56
CA PRO A 224 24.76 -17.81 -8.07
C PRO A 224 23.67 -18.72 -8.65
N VAL A 225 22.42 -18.52 -8.22
CA VAL A 225 21.28 -19.28 -8.72
C VAL A 225 20.81 -18.73 -10.06
N THR A 226 21.12 -19.43 -11.15
CA THR A 226 20.71 -19.06 -12.53
C THR A 226 19.55 -19.91 -13.06
N THR A 227 18.89 -20.62 -12.15
CA THR A 227 17.79 -21.54 -12.42
C THR A 227 16.45 -21.01 -11.90
N LEU A 228 16.33 -19.69 -11.65
CA LEU A 228 15.06 -19.11 -11.20
C LEU A 228 13.97 -19.40 -12.24
N GLN A 229 12.88 -20.02 -11.79
CA GLN A 229 11.75 -20.33 -12.65
C GLN A 229 10.76 -19.16 -12.64
N PRO A 230 10.07 -18.90 -13.76
CA PRO A 230 8.97 -17.95 -13.78
C PRO A 230 7.90 -18.36 -12.76
N TYR A 231 7.43 -17.39 -11.98
CA TYR A 231 6.33 -17.53 -11.04
C TYR A 231 5.53 -16.23 -11.10
N LEU A 232 4.21 -16.32 -11.29
CA LEU A 232 3.31 -15.16 -11.41
C LEU A 232 3.77 -14.14 -12.48
N GLY A 233 4.29 -14.63 -13.61
CA GLY A 233 4.77 -13.78 -14.70
C GLY A 233 6.08 -13.02 -14.43
N ALA A 234 6.82 -13.29 -13.34
CA ALA A 234 8.16 -12.74 -13.12
C ALA A 234 9.14 -13.80 -12.59
N TYR A 235 10.43 -13.46 -12.47
CA TYR A 235 11.42 -14.31 -11.79
C TYR A 235 11.47 -14.09 -10.26
N GLY A 236 10.71 -13.11 -9.77
CA GLY A 236 10.50 -12.87 -8.35
C GLY A 236 9.40 -11.83 -8.10
N HIS A 237 8.73 -11.93 -6.96
CA HIS A 237 7.66 -11.03 -6.55
C HIS A 237 8.01 -10.40 -5.21
N LEU A 238 8.11 -9.07 -5.19
CA LEU A 238 8.46 -8.32 -3.99
C LEU A 238 7.24 -7.56 -3.47
N VAL A 239 6.82 -7.91 -2.26
CA VAL A 239 5.84 -7.14 -1.48
C VAL A 239 6.59 -6.31 -0.45
N ALA A 240 6.24 -5.03 -0.34
CA ALA A 240 6.82 -4.14 0.66
C ALA A 240 5.69 -3.46 1.46
N LEU A 241 5.82 -3.45 2.79
CA LEU A 241 4.81 -2.93 3.72
C LEU A 241 5.46 -1.98 4.72
N ARG A 242 4.86 -0.82 4.96
CA ARG A 242 5.36 0.12 5.98
C ARG A 242 5.19 -0.47 7.38
N GLU A 243 6.23 -0.39 8.21
CA GLU A 243 6.14 -0.81 9.61
C GLU A 243 5.05 -0.01 10.36
N GLY A 244 4.29 -0.70 11.22
CA GLY A 244 3.20 -0.11 11.99
C GLY A 244 1.85 -0.27 11.31
N ASP A 245 1.56 0.54 10.28
CA ASP A 245 0.24 0.52 9.64
C ASP A 245 0.11 -0.44 8.45
N MET A 246 1.22 -1.03 8.02
CA MET A 246 1.31 -1.96 6.90
C MET A 246 0.81 -1.37 5.58
N ALA A 247 1.00 -0.06 5.38
CA ALA A 247 0.71 0.59 4.11
C ALA A 247 1.45 -0.13 2.97
N TYR A 248 0.72 -0.47 1.91
CA TYR A 248 1.24 -1.25 0.79
C TYR A 248 2.15 -0.37 -0.08
N LEU A 249 3.31 -0.88 -0.48
CA LEU A 249 4.20 -0.17 -1.38
C LEU A 249 3.95 -0.55 -2.83
N HIS A 250 4.12 0.43 -3.71
CA HIS A 250 4.15 0.17 -5.14
C HIS A 250 5.52 -0.40 -5.53
N VAL A 251 5.51 -1.65 -5.99
CA VAL A 251 6.68 -2.36 -6.49
C VAL A 251 6.38 -2.95 -7.86
N HIS A 252 7.29 -2.80 -8.80
CA HIS A 252 7.23 -3.43 -10.11
C HIS A 252 8.49 -4.26 -10.36
N PRO A 253 8.38 -5.50 -10.86
CA PRO A 253 9.54 -6.20 -11.38
C PRO A 253 10.12 -5.43 -12.58
N GLU A 254 11.44 -5.43 -12.69
CA GLU A 254 12.18 -4.89 -13.81
C GLU A 254 12.93 -6.00 -14.55
N GLY A 255 13.24 -5.75 -15.81
CA GLY A 255 13.99 -6.67 -16.66
C GLY A 255 13.15 -7.27 -17.78
N ALA A 256 13.69 -8.30 -18.44
CA ALA A 256 12.98 -9.00 -19.50
C ALA A 256 11.86 -9.85 -18.91
N GLU A 257 10.68 -9.75 -19.53
CA GLU A 257 9.55 -10.64 -19.24
C GLU A 257 10.02 -12.11 -19.33
N PRO A 258 9.61 -12.97 -18.38
CA PRO A 258 9.99 -14.36 -18.43
C PRO A 258 9.48 -15.05 -19.69
N VAL A 259 10.30 -15.95 -20.23
CA VAL A 259 9.93 -16.78 -21.36
C VAL A 259 9.68 -18.19 -20.85
N VAL A 260 8.55 -18.79 -21.23
CA VAL A 260 8.18 -20.15 -20.82
C VAL A 260 9.32 -21.13 -21.13
N GLY A 261 9.73 -21.90 -20.11
CA GLY A 261 10.81 -22.88 -20.22
C GLY A 261 12.24 -22.29 -20.17
N ARG A 262 12.39 -20.99 -19.92
CA ARG A 262 13.69 -20.36 -19.63
C ARG A 262 13.79 -20.04 -18.14
N THR A 263 15.01 -20.12 -17.63
CA THR A 263 15.34 -19.69 -16.28
C THR A 263 15.99 -18.30 -16.28
N GLY A 264 15.88 -17.62 -15.15
CA GLY A 264 16.48 -16.31 -14.89
C GLY A 264 17.49 -16.34 -13.74
N GLY A 265 17.83 -15.15 -13.23
CA GLY A 265 18.77 -14.97 -12.13
C GLY A 265 20.22 -14.72 -12.58
N PRO A 266 21.15 -14.54 -11.63
CA PRO A 266 20.95 -14.65 -10.18
C PRO A 266 20.33 -13.42 -9.52
N SER A 267 20.13 -12.35 -10.28
CA SER A 267 19.56 -11.10 -9.81
C SER A 267 18.14 -10.90 -10.33
N VAL A 268 17.28 -10.36 -9.47
CA VAL A 268 15.93 -9.88 -9.80
C VAL A 268 15.82 -8.44 -9.33
N SER A 269 15.49 -7.52 -10.24
CA SER A 269 15.42 -6.10 -9.96
C SER A 269 13.97 -5.63 -9.88
N PHE A 270 13.75 -4.60 -9.07
CA PHE A 270 12.44 -4.02 -8.81
C PHE A 270 12.53 -2.50 -8.74
N ALA A 271 11.59 -1.81 -9.38
CA ALA A 271 11.34 -0.40 -9.10
C ALA A 271 10.42 -0.30 -7.88
N ALA A 272 10.83 0.42 -6.84
CA ALA A 272 10.07 0.64 -5.63
C ALA A 272 10.00 2.13 -5.29
N THR A 273 8.81 2.62 -4.94
CA THR A 273 8.61 4.00 -4.47
C THR A 273 8.03 3.98 -3.07
N ALA A 274 8.83 4.38 -2.07
CA ALA A 274 8.35 4.55 -0.70
C ALA A 274 7.54 5.86 -0.59
N PRO A 275 6.24 5.85 -0.21
CA PRO A 275 5.45 7.08 -0.12
C PRO A 275 5.99 8.05 0.94
N THR A 276 6.52 7.51 2.04
CA THR A 276 7.08 8.30 3.15
C THR A 276 8.43 7.76 3.58
N ALA A 277 9.18 8.57 4.33
CA ALA A 277 10.31 8.06 5.09
C ALA A 277 9.79 7.14 6.20
N GLY A 278 10.62 6.19 6.64
CA GLY A 278 10.26 5.20 7.64
C GLY A 278 10.76 3.81 7.29
N ARG A 279 10.42 2.84 8.13
CA ARG A 279 10.83 1.44 7.96
C ARG A 279 9.83 0.67 7.10
N TYR A 280 10.36 -0.24 6.28
CA TYR A 280 9.59 -1.11 5.41
C TYR A 280 10.02 -2.57 5.58
N LEU A 281 9.02 -3.44 5.57
CA LEU A 281 9.14 -4.89 5.67
C LEU A 281 8.91 -5.46 4.28
N LEU A 282 9.91 -6.17 3.76
CA LEU A 282 9.94 -6.65 2.39
C LEU A 282 9.91 -8.17 2.38
N TYR A 283 9.14 -8.73 1.44
CA TYR A 283 8.94 -10.17 1.27
C TYR A 283 9.13 -10.49 -0.21
N LEU A 284 10.20 -11.21 -0.53
CA LEU A 284 10.54 -11.63 -1.88
C LEU A 284 10.17 -13.10 -2.06
N ASP A 285 9.17 -13.37 -2.87
CA ASP A 285 8.90 -14.70 -3.38
C ASP A 285 9.78 -14.97 -4.62
N PHE A 286 10.47 -16.11 -4.63
CA PHE A 286 11.23 -16.62 -5.78
C PHE A 286 11.02 -18.14 -5.91
N ASN A 287 11.07 -18.66 -7.14
CA ASN A 287 10.79 -20.07 -7.42
C ASN A 287 12.04 -20.78 -7.94
N VAL A 288 12.42 -21.88 -7.28
CA VAL A 288 13.52 -22.77 -7.68
C VAL A 288 13.10 -24.20 -7.37
N ASP A 289 13.39 -25.12 -8.29
CA ASP A 289 13.01 -26.54 -8.17
C ASP A 289 11.50 -26.73 -7.89
N ASP A 290 10.67 -25.96 -8.59
CA ASP A 290 9.21 -25.92 -8.47
C ASP A 290 8.68 -25.59 -7.06
N THR A 291 9.54 -25.01 -6.22
CA THR A 291 9.23 -24.60 -4.86
C THR A 291 9.38 -23.09 -4.72
N VAL A 292 8.30 -22.43 -4.27
CA VAL A 292 8.32 -21.01 -3.93
C VAL A 292 8.93 -20.84 -2.54
N HIS A 293 9.91 -19.95 -2.46
CA HIS A 293 10.57 -19.53 -1.24
C HIS A 293 10.33 -18.04 -1.01
N THR A 294 10.17 -17.64 0.25
CA THR A 294 10.00 -16.23 0.63
C THR A 294 11.21 -15.79 1.45
N ALA A 295 12.04 -14.90 0.91
CA ALA A 295 13.06 -14.18 1.67
C ALA A 295 12.46 -12.89 2.24
N THR A 296 12.95 -12.46 3.39
CA THR A 296 12.40 -11.32 4.12
C THR A 296 13.48 -10.28 4.40
N PHE A 297 13.14 -8.99 4.37
CA PHE A 297 14.07 -7.91 4.63
C PHE A 297 13.42 -6.80 5.45
N VAL A 298 14.26 -6.00 6.09
CA VAL A 298 13.85 -4.81 6.82
C VAL A 298 14.77 -3.68 6.38
N ILE A 299 14.21 -2.67 5.70
CA ILE A 299 14.99 -1.54 5.20
C ILE A 299 14.32 -0.21 5.55
N ASP A 300 15.13 0.84 5.68
CA ASP A 300 14.64 2.18 6.00
C ASP A 300 14.65 3.05 4.74
N ALA A 301 13.56 3.80 4.51
CA ALA A 301 13.52 4.85 3.52
C ALA A 301 13.89 6.20 4.16
N ALA A 302 14.92 6.84 3.62
CA ALA A 302 15.32 8.17 4.05
C ALA A 302 14.32 9.25 3.60
N ARG A 303 14.32 10.40 4.28
CA ARG A 303 13.64 11.60 3.76
C ARG A 303 14.40 12.11 2.53
N ASP A 304 13.68 12.61 1.54
CA ASP A 304 14.31 13.36 0.46
C ASP A 304 14.73 14.74 0.97
N ASN A 305 16.04 14.94 1.10
CA ASN A 305 16.60 16.20 1.58
C ASN A 305 16.80 17.23 0.46
N THR A 306 16.46 16.92 -0.79
CA THR A 306 16.67 17.83 -1.93
C THR A 306 15.66 18.98 -2.02
N ASN A 307 14.65 19.00 -1.15
CA ASN A 307 13.60 20.03 -1.10
C ASN A 307 13.62 20.88 0.19
N GLN A 308 14.72 20.87 0.95
CA GLN A 308 14.84 21.74 2.12
C GLN A 308 14.98 23.21 1.67
N PRO A 309 14.11 24.14 2.11
CA PRO A 309 14.29 25.56 1.84
C PRO A 309 15.67 25.99 2.34
N ALA A 310 16.42 26.72 1.51
CA ALA A 310 17.72 27.25 1.89
C ALA A 310 17.60 28.00 3.23
N PRO A 311 18.58 27.85 4.17
CA PRO A 311 18.56 28.60 5.42
C PRO A 311 18.45 30.09 5.10
N GLN A 312 17.42 30.76 5.64
CA GLN A 312 17.34 32.21 5.49
C GLN A 312 18.59 32.85 6.12
N PRO A 313 19.26 33.78 5.44
CA PRO A 313 20.38 34.50 6.04
C PRO A 313 19.88 35.24 7.29
N SER A 314 20.60 35.05 8.39
CA SER A 314 20.35 35.72 9.66
C SER A 314 20.31 37.24 9.44
N ARG A 315 19.15 37.85 9.69
CA ARG A 315 19.05 39.30 9.79
C ARG A 315 19.67 39.71 11.12
N ASP A 316 20.99 39.92 11.10
CA ASP A 316 21.65 40.72 12.13
C ASP A 316 21.16 42.16 11.95
N ALA A 317 20.17 42.55 12.75
CA ALA A 317 19.78 43.93 12.91
C ALA A 317 20.85 44.64 13.74
N GLY A 318 21.84 45.20 13.05
CA GLY A 318 22.77 46.15 13.64
C GLY A 318 22.02 47.39 14.13
N HIS A 319 21.77 47.47 15.44
CA HIS A 319 21.49 48.73 16.10
C HIS A 319 22.81 49.43 16.41
N ALA A 320 23.25 50.28 15.49
CA ALA A 320 24.22 51.33 15.79
C ALA A 320 23.47 52.49 16.47
N GLY A 321 23.63 52.62 17.79
CA GLY A 321 23.27 53.83 18.52
C GLY A 321 24.32 54.92 18.25
N GLY A 322 23.87 56.05 17.71
CA GLY A 322 24.66 57.27 17.62
C GLY A 322 24.24 58.25 18.71
N HIS A 323 25.25 58.73 19.45
CA HIS A 323 25.19 59.88 20.35
C HIS A 323 25.10 61.20 19.57
#